data_AF-A0A2V8ZDJ1-F1
#
_entry.id   AF-A0A2V8ZDJ1-F1
#
_cell.length_a   1.000
_cell.length_b   1.000
_cell.length_c   1.000
_cell.angle_alpha   90.00
_cell.angle_beta   90.00
_cell.angle_gamma   90.00
#
_symmetry.space_group_name_H-M   'P 1'
#
loop_
_entity.id
_entity.type
_entity.pdbx_description
1 polymer ?
#
loop_
_entity_poly.entity_id
_entity_poly.type
_entity_poly.pdbx_seq_one_letter_code
_entity_poly.pdbx_strand_id
1 'polypeptide(L)' 'MSPTSNSPAASSTRNALCYSASRKVRDLHAITFAADITAKQGATSHLDGRWTMVLEKRAKGWVVVHEHVSAPLGAS' A
#
# COMPACT_ATOMS: atom_id res chain seq x y z
N MET A 1 -1.62 -62.99 23.20
CA MET A 1 -1.16 -61.59 23.32
C MET A 1 -1.51 -60.87 22.03
N SER A 2 -2.31 -59.83 22.14
CA SER A 2 -2.99 -59.12 21.05
C SER A 2 -2.04 -58.26 20.21
N PRO A 3 -2.30 -58.03 18.91
CA PRO A 3 -1.67 -56.95 18.17
C PRO A 3 -2.40 -55.64 18.49
N THR A 4 -1.73 -54.68 19.13
CA THR A 4 -2.26 -53.33 19.30
C THR A 4 -2.07 -52.55 18.00
N SER A 5 -3.20 -52.31 17.33
CA SER A 5 -3.39 -51.26 16.34
C SER A 5 -2.94 -49.90 16.88
N ASN A 6 -2.19 -49.13 16.10
CA ASN A 6 -2.21 -47.67 16.22
C ASN A 6 -2.27 -47.07 14.82
N SER A 7 -3.44 -46.51 14.51
CA SER A 7 -3.79 -45.68 13.36
C SER A 7 -2.93 -44.40 13.30
N PRO A 8 -2.88 -43.70 12.15
CA PRO A 8 -1.78 -42.82 11.79
C PRO A 8 -1.82 -41.47 12.51
N ALA A 9 -0.64 -40.96 12.88
CA ALA A 9 -0.47 -39.60 13.38
C ALA A 9 -0.81 -38.58 12.27
N ALA A 10 -2.06 -38.13 12.26
CA ALA A 10 -2.45 -36.88 11.64
C ALA A 10 -1.77 -35.73 12.39
N SER A 11 -0.87 -34.99 11.74
CA SER A 11 -0.62 -33.55 11.96
C SER A 11 0.73 -33.13 11.36
N SER A 12 0.75 -32.77 10.07
CA SER A 12 1.78 -31.85 9.58
C SER A 12 1.28 -31.04 8.38
N THR A 13 0.16 -30.35 8.58
CA THR A 13 -0.33 -29.34 7.62
C THR A 13 -0.51 -27.96 8.25
N ARG A 14 -0.11 -27.79 9.51
CA ARG A 14 -0.33 -26.55 10.27
C ARG A 14 0.74 -25.46 10.08
N ASN A 15 1.83 -25.72 9.37
CA ASN A 15 2.91 -24.73 9.19
C ASN A 15 2.99 -24.06 7.81
N ALA A 16 2.10 -24.39 6.87
CA ALA A 16 2.02 -23.65 5.60
C ALA A 16 1.21 -22.34 5.71
N LEU A 17 0.49 -22.12 6.83
CA LEU A 17 -0.41 -20.97 6.99
C LEU A 17 0.25 -19.71 7.58
N CYS A 18 1.46 -19.79 8.13
CA CYS A 18 2.15 -18.61 8.68
C CYS A 18 2.87 -17.76 7.61
N TYR A 19 2.92 -18.24 6.36
CA TYR A 19 3.45 -17.51 5.21
C TYR A 19 2.38 -17.19 4.16
N SER A 20 1.09 -17.21 4.53
CA SER A 20 0.15 -16.32 3.83
C SER A 20 0.44 -14.91 4.32
N ALA A 21 1.55 -14.36 3.81
CA ALA A 21 1.86 -12.96 3.88
C ALA A 21 0.57 -12.24 3.52
N SER A 22 -0.05 -11.64 4.53
CA SER A 22 -1.14 -10.72 4.34
C SER A 22 -0.55 -9.56 3.57
N ARG A 23 -0.40 -9.73 2.25
CA ARG A 23 -0.45 -8.65 1.29
C ARG A 23 -1.85 -8.09 1.44
N LYS A 24 -2.05 -7.33 2.52
CA LYS A 24 -3.04 -6.27 2.60
C LYS A 24 -2.94 -5.63 1.24
N VAL A 25 -3.99 -5.77 0.44
CA VAL A 25 -4.02 -5.35 -0.97
C VAL A 25 -3.71 -3.87 -0.97
N ARG A 26 -2.43 -3.55 -1.17
CA ARG A 26 -1.83 -2.24 -0.99
C ARG A 26 -1.06 -1.95 -2.26
N ASP A 27 -1.53 -0.95 -2.98
CA ASP A 27 -0.99 -0.59 -4.29
C ASP A 27 -0.34 0.78 -4.18
N LEU A 28 0.93 0.86 -4.57
CA LEU A 28 1.69 2.09 -4.67
C LEU A 28 1.44 2.74 -6.03
N HIS A 29 1.07 4.02 -6.02
CA HIS A 29 0.86 4.83 -7.21
C HIS A 29 1.78 6.05 -7.17
N ALA A 30 2.41 6.38 -8.29
CA ALA A 30 3.25 7.56 -8.45
C ALA A 30 2.79 8.37 -9.66
N ILE A 31 2.56 9.66 -9.46
CA ILE A 31 1.99 10.59 -10.43
C ILE A 31 2.89 11.83 -10.48
N THR A 32 3.18 12.31 -11.68
CA THR A 32 3.77 13.64 -11.91
C THR A 32 2.65 14.61 -12.28
N PHE A 33 2.65 15.81 -11.74
CA PHE A 33 1.65 16.83 -12.03
C PHE A 33 2.29 18.22 -12.22
N ALA A 34 1.62 19.06 -13.00
CA ALA A 34 1.92 20.49 -13.13
C ALA A 34 0.68 21.28 -12.69
N ALA A 35 0.86 22.35 -11.92
CA ALA A 35 -0.23 23.17 -11.39
C ALA A 35 0.15 24.65 -11.33
N ASP A 36 -0.79 25.51 -11.74
CA ASP A 36 -0.71 26.95 -11.45
C ASP A 36 -1.42 27.26 -10.14
N ILE A 37 -0.69 27.82 -9.18
CA ILE A 37 -1.17 28.18 -7.85
C ILE A 37 -1.29 29.70 -7.78
N THR A 38 -2.53 30.19 -7.72
CA THR A 38 -2.82 31.59 -7.47
C THR A 38 -3.13 31.81 -5.99
N ALA A 39 -2.26 32.56 -5.30
CA ALA A 39 -2.48 33.01 -3.94
C ALA A 39 -3.70 33.95 -3.86
N LYS A 40 -4.37 34.02 -2.71
CA LYS A 40 -5.54 34.89 -2.52
C LYS A 40 -5.25 36.37 -2.82
N GLN A 41 -4.01 36.80 -2.64
CA GLN A 41 -3.52 38.16 -2.94
C GLN A 41 -3.24 38.40 -4.44
N GLY A 42 -3.51 37.41 -5.30
CA GLY A 42 -3.42 37.51 -6.75
C GLY A 42 -2.09 37.07 -7.37
N ALA A 43 -1.07 36.78 -6.57
CA ALA A 43 0.20 36.26 -7.09
C ALA A 43 0.03 34.82 -7.60
N THR A 44 0.47 34.54 -8.82
CA THR A 44 0.45 33.19 -9.41
C THR A 44 1.87 32.61 -9.45
N SER A 45 1.99 31.32 -9.17
CA SER A 45 3.23 30.54 -9.26
C SER A 45 2.96 29.22 -9.99
N HIS A 46 3.93 28.74 -10.75
CA HIS A 46 3.87 27.43 -11.39
C HIS A 46 4.57 26.38 -10.52
N LEU A 47 3.99 25.19 -10.42
CA LEU A 47 4.50 24.09 -9.61
C LEU A 47 4.49 22.78 -10.40
N ASP A 48 5.68 22.21 -10.61
CA ASP A 48 5.84 20.81 -11.01
C ASP A 48 6.05 19.94 -9.77
N GLY A 49 5.23 18.90 -9.62
CA GLY A 49 5.21 18.06 -8.43
C GLY A 49 5.22 16.57 -8.72
N ARG A 50 5.56 15.82 -7.69
CA ARG A 50 5.46 14.36 -7.62
C ARG A 50 4.55 13.99 -6.47
N TRP A 51 3.55 13.17 -6.77
CA TRP A 51 2.56 12.68 -5.82
C TRP A 51 2.64 11.16 -5.77
N THR A 52 2.94 10.62 -4.59
CA THR A 52 2.96 9.19 -4.32
C THR A 52 1.85 8.84 -3.35
N MET A 53 1.08 7.79 -3.65
CA MET A 53 -0.04 7.32 -2.85
C MET A 53 0.07 5.82 -2.60
N VAL A 54 -0.27 5.37 -1.39
CA VAL A 54 -0.55 3.96 -1.11
C VAL A 54 -2.04 3.82 -0.92
N LEU A 55 -2.67 3.04 -1.79
CA LEU A 55 -4.09 2.70 -1.71
C LEU A 55 -4.25 1.35 -1.06
N GLU A 56 -5.13 1.23 -0.07
CA GLU A 56 -5.51 -0.03 0.55
C GLU A 56 -6.94 -0.41 0.15
N LYS A 57 -7.13 -1.62 -0.39
CA LYS A 57 -8.47 -2.13 -0.69
C LYS A 57 -9.15 -2.57 0.60
N ARG A 58 -10.29 -1.97 0.90
CA ARG A 58 -11.18 -2.31 2.03
C ARG A 58 -12.54 -2.79 1.50
N ALA A 59 -13.37 -3.32 2.40
CA ALA A 59 -14.69 -3.87 2.03
C ALA A 59 -15.59 -2.87 1.28
N LYS A 60 -15.44 -1.56 1.53
CA LYS A 60 -16.24 -0.49 0.91
C LYS A 60 -15.52 0.24 -0.24
N GLY A 61 -14.34 -0.21 -0.65
CA GLY A 61 -13.55 0.41 -1.72
C GLY A 61 -12.10 0.69 -1.33
N TRP A 62 -11.42 1.47 -2.17
CA TRP A 62 -10.02 1.87 -1.96
C TRP A 62 -9.93 3.09 -1.05
N VAL A 63 -8.98 3.07 -0.13
CA VAL A 63 -8.70 4.20 0.77
C VAL A 63 -7.23 4.55 0.66
N VAL A 64 -6.92 5.84 0.59
CA VAL A 64 -5.55 6.35 0.68
C VAL A 64 -5.06 6.14 2.11
N VAL A 65 -4.05 5.30 2.30
CA VAL A 65 -3.47 5.01 3.63
C VAL A 65 -2.12 5.70 3.83
N HIS A 66 -1.49 6.10 2.74
CA HIS A 66 -0.28 6.92 2.77
C HIS A 66 -0.28 7.84 1.57
N GLU A 67 0.22 9.04 1.78
CA GLU A 67 0.36 10.07 0.75
C GLU A 67 1.67 10.81 0.99
N HIS A 68 2.38 11.08 -0.10
CA HIS A 68 3.58 11.89 -0.09
C HIS A 68 3.58 12.79 -1.32
N VAL A 69 3.54 14.10 -1.10
CA VAL A 69 3.64 15.11 -2.15
C VAL A 69 4.95 15.84 -1.98
N SER A 70 5.70 15.96 -3.06
CA SER A 70 6.94 16.72 -3.12
C SER A 70 6.96 17.58 -4.38
N ALA A 71 7.62 18.72 -4.33
CA ALA A 71 7.95 19.50 -5.49
C ALA A 71 9.42 19.94 -5.37
N PRO A 72 10.13 20.12 -6.49
CA PRO A 72 11.43 20.78 -6.46
C PRO A 72 11.24 22.19 -5.90
N LEU A 73 11.96 22.51 -4.82
CA LEU A 73 12.20 23.91 -4.48
C LEU A 73 13.14 24.41 -5.58
N GLY A 74 12.68 25.37 -6.40
CA GLY A 74 13.30 25.72 -7.68
C GLY A 74 14.82 25.74 -7.66
N ALA A 75 15.42 25.23 -8.74
CA ALA A 75 16.76 25.66 -9.13
C ALA A 75 16.68 27.18 -9.38
N SER A 76 17.55 27.93 -8.71
CA SER A 76 17.66 29.39 -8.76
C SER A 76 17.49 30.01 -10.13
#